data_AF-R9P8Y7-F1
#
_entry.id   AF-R9P8Y7-F1
#
_cell.length_a   1.000
_cell.length_b   1.000
_cell.length_c   1.000
_cell.angle_alpha   90.00
_cell.angle_beta   90.00
_cell.angle_gamma   90.00
#
_symmetry.space_group_name_H-M   'P 1'
#
loop_
_entity.id
_entity.type
_entity.pdbx_description
1 polymer ?
#
loop_
_entity_poly.entity_id
_entity_poly.type
_entity_poly.pdbx_seq_one_letter_code
_entity_poly.pdbx_strand_id
1 'polypeptide(L)'
;MPSTPTSRPKQDKRRAANLLRDYYGLSSDATQTPESPAAPTEAKIDIQSLLRSSSLSVLLGKESELIVQIRELDGERQSLVYNHHHELVAASDTIRNMKVKSESLDPSLDSLKASFETMSTLASNLEVLRRPATEHSPAAELSKADSVDPLHDLEPIVTLPTTLSDLIECRHDAAEGAPRDEPEAKRAGLAQAEHLWGTMEPVLAAWTDAGVAGVREIAAECRTLLKDGRKAIGTPTAVRTT
;
A
#
# COMPACT_ATOMS: atom_id res chain seq x y z
N MET A 1 18.33 30.64 -11.77
CA MET A 1 16.97 31.19 -11.93
C MET A 1 16.05 30.07 -12.40
N PRO A 2 14.91 29.83 -11.73
CA PRO A 2 14.17 28.57 -11.78
C PRO A 2 13.15 28.53 -12.92
N SER A 3 12.98 27.37 -13.57
CA SER A 3 11.91 27.11 -14.54
C SER A 3 11.07 25.93 -14.07
N THR A 4 9.85 26.23 -13.65
CA THR A 4 8.81 25.28 -13.21
C THR A 4 8.29 24.42 -14.37
N PRO A 5 8.10 23.10 -14.22
CA PRO A 5 7.30 22.34 -15.16
C PRO A 5 5.80 22.43 -14.82
N THR A 6 5.06 22.83 -15.83
CA THR A 6 3.61 23.08 -15.90
C THR A 6 2.76 21.87 -15.48
N SER A 7 1.90 22.07 -14.48
CA SER A 7 0.80 21.15 -14.12
C SER A 7 -0.34 21.32 -15.12
N ARG A 8 -0.43 20.45 -16.15
CA ARG A 8 -1.58 20.48 -17.07
C ARG A 8 -2.09 19.17 -17.70
N PRO A 9 -2.06 17.98 -17.06
CA PRO A 9 -2.68 16.77 -17.66
C PRO A 9 -4.17 16.57 -17.31
N LYS A 10 -4.70 17.23 -16.26
CA LYS A 10 -6.06 16.93 -15.74
C LYS A 10 -7.20 17.59 -16.54
N GLN A 11 -6.95 18.75 -17.17
CA GLN A 11 -7.98 19.45 -17.93
C GLN A 11 -8.24 18.79 -19.28
N ASP A 12 -7.21 18.29 -19.96
CA ASP A 12 -7.36 17.63 -21.26
C ASP A 12 -8.12 16.31 -21.13
N LYS A 13 -7.88 15.57 -20.04
CA LYS A 13 -8.61 14.34 -19.73
C LYS A 13 -10.10 14.58 -19.49
N ARG A 14 -10.44 15.70 -18.83
CA ARG A 14 -11.85 16.12 -18.62
C ARG A 14 -12.51 16.58 -19.92
N ARG A 15 -11.78 17.28 -20.80
CA ARG A 15 -12.29 17.70 -22.11
C ARG A 15 -12.52 16.51 -23.04
N ALA A 16 -11.59 15.56 -23.10
CA ALA A 16 -11.75 14.34 -23.90
C ALA A 16 -12.91 13.47 -23.39
N ALA A 17 -13.08 13.36 -22.07
CA ALA A 17 -14.21 12.64 -21.49
C ALA A 17 -15.56 13.30 -21.82
N ASN A 18 -15.65 14.63 -21.80
CA ASN A 18 -16.86 15.35 -22.19
C ASN A 18 -17.14 15.23 -23.70
N LEU A 19 -16.11 15.27 -24.55
CA LEU A 19 -16.25 15.10 -26.01
C LEU A 19 -16.81 13.73 -26.37
N LEU A 20 -16.32 12.67 -25.71
CA LEU A 20 -16.85 11.32 -25.89
C LEU A 20 -18.28 11.22 -25.36
N ARG A 21 -18.57 11.83 -24.21
CA ARG A 21 -19.92 11.88 -23.65
C ARG A 21 -20.92 12.55 -24.59
N ASP A 22 -20.51 13.62 -25.27
CA ASP A 22 -21.33 14.35 -26.24
C ASP A 22 -21.49 13.55 -27.55
N TYR A 23 -20.43 12.86 -28.02
CA TYR A 23 -20.48 12.01 -29.21
C TYR A 23 -21.46 10.83 -29.06
N TYR A 24 -21.55 10.27 -27.85
CA TYR A 24 -22.48 9.19 -27.53
C TYR A 24 -23.83 9.67 -26.96
N GLY A 25 -24.11 10.98 -26.97
CA GLY A 25 -25.39 11.53 -26.53
C GLY A 25 -25.71 11.28 -25.04
N LEU A 26 -24.70 11.05 -24.21
CA LEU A 26 -24.83 10.72 -22.78
C LEU A 26 -24.98 11.98 -21.90
N SER A 27 -24.92 13.18 -22.49
CA SER A 27 -25.08 14.48 -21.84
C SER A 27 -26.55 14.91 -21.84
N SER A 28 -27.26 14.58 -20.75
CA SER A 28 -28.58 15.08 -20.31
C SER A 28 -29.83 14.75 -21.13
N ASP A 29 -30.69 13.96 -20.49
CA ASP A 29 -32.12 14.21 -20.29
C ASP A 29 -32.94 14.61 -21.53
N ALA A 30 -33.24 13.62 -22.36
CA ALA A 30 -34.51 13.53 -23.06
C ALA A 30 -34.72 12.07 -23.48
N THR A 31 -35.85 11.51 -23.05
CA THR A 31 -36.65 10.44 -23.64
C THR A 31 -36.34 10.14 -25.11
N GLN A 32 -35.24 9.45 -25.41
CA GLN A 32 -34.98 8.82 -26.69
C GLN A 32 -34.31 7.47 -26.40
N THR A 33 -35.17 6.46 -26.34
CA THR A 33 -34.81 5.04 -26.54
C THR A 33 -33.74 4.93 -27.62
N PRO A 34 -32.76 4.02 -27.49
CA PRO A 34 -31.75 3.80 -28.51
C PRO A 34 -32.47 3.29 -29.76
N GLU A 35 -32.69 4.20 -30.70
CA GLU A 35 -33.07 3.85 -32.05
C GLU A 35 -31.84 3.15 -32.65
N SER A 36 -31.84 1.81 -32.50
CA SER A 36 -31.21 0.91 -33.48
C SER A 36 -31.36 1.56 -34.85
N PRO A 37 -30.32 1.60 -35.72
CA PRO A 37 -30.46 2.23 -37.03
C PRO A 37 -31.67 1.56 -37.69
N ALA A 38 -32.77 2.30 -37.74
CA ALA A 38 -33.99 1.80 -38.29
C ALA A 38 -33.64 1.43 -39.71
N ALA A 39 -33.83 0.16 -40.07
CA ALA A 39 -33.76 -0.26 -41.45
C ALA A 39 -34.50 0.80 -42.27
N PRO A 40 -33.88 1.37 -43.33
CA PRO A 40 -34.50 2.43 -44.09
C PRO A 40 -35.88 1.90 -44.46
N THR A 41 -36.92 2.60 -43.98
CA THR A 41 -38.32 2.24 -44.19
C THR A 41 -38.46 1.83 -45.64
N GLU A 42 -38.73 0.54 -45.88
CA GLU A 42 -38.87 -0.01 -47.21
C GLU A 42 -39.92 0.84 -47.93
N ALA A 43 -39.46 1.78 -48.75
CA ALA A 43 -40.31 2.41 -49.73
C ALA A 43 -40.68 1.27 -50.66
N LYS A 44 -41.80 0.59 -50.37
CA LYS A 44 -42.40 -0.38 -51.27
C LYS A 44 -42.79 0.39 -52.52
N ILE A 45 -41.84 0.49 -53.44
CA ILE A 45 -42.06 1.00 -54.77
C ILE A 45 -43.16 0.12 -55.34
N ASP A 46 -44.34 0.69 -55.57
CA ASP A 46 -45.47 -0.06 -56.13
C ASP A 46 -45.20 -0.33 -57.61
N ILE A 47 -44.52 -1.44 -57.87
CA ILE A 47 -44.12 -1.90 -59.21
C ILE A 47 -45.35 -2.04 -60.11
N GLN A 48 -46.52 -2.40 -59.55
CA GLN A 48 -47.75 -2.56 -60.31
C GLN A 48 -48.26 -1.22 -60.85
N SER A 49 -48.24 -0.17 -60.02
CA SER A 49 -48.60 1.18 -60.48
C SER A 49 -47.63 1.68 -61.56
N LEU A 50 -46.33 1.42 -61.39
CA LEU A 50 -45.27 1.81 -62.32
C LEU A 50 -45.40 1.12 -63.67
N LEU A 51 -45.70 -0.18 -63.68
CA LEU A 51 -45.92 -0.95 -64.91
C LEU A 51 -47.15 -0.46 -65.68
N ARG A 52 -48.17 0.06 -64.97
CA ARG A 52 -49.40 0.56 -65.57
C ARG A 52 -49.28 1.99 -66.10
N SER A 53 -48.41 2.81 -65.50
CA SER A 53 -48.30 4.24 -65.81
C SER A 53 -47.08 4.63 -66.65
N SER A 54 -46.05 3.78 -66.74
CA SER A 54 -44.79 4.10 -67.43
C SER A 54 -44.61 3.31 -68.73
N SER A 55 -43.94 3.93 -69.71
CA SER A 55 -43.60 3.29 -70.98
C SER A 55 -42.36 2.40 -70.85
N LEU A 56 -42.25 1.37 -71.69
CA LEU A 56 -41.16 0.39 -71.66
C LEU A 56 -39.76 1.04 -71.71
N SER A 57 -39.58 2.08 -72.53
CA SER A 57 -38.30 2.79 -72.64
C SER A 57 -37.89 3.50 -71.35
N VAL A 58 -38.87 4.05 -70.61
CA VAL A 58 -38.62 4.66 -69.29
C VAL A 58 -38.27 3.58 -68.27
N LEU A 59 -38.92 2.42 -68.33
CA LEU A 59 -38.64 1.30 -67.43
C LEU A 59 -37.24 0.73 -67.65
N LEU A 60 -36.82 0.54 -68.90
CA LEU A 60 -35.46 0.09 -69.24
C LEU A 60 -34.38 1.12 -68.85
N GLY A 61 -34.68 2.42 -68.99
CA GLY A 61 -33.80 3.48 -68.51
C GLY A 61 -33.60 3.42 -67.00
N LYS A 62 -34.70 3.26 -66.25
CA LYS A 62 -34.68 3.08 -64.79
C LYS A 62 -33.99 1.80 -64.36
N GLU A 63 -34.15 0.71 -65.09
CA GLU A 63 -33.44 -0.55 -64.83
C GLU A 63 -31.93 -0.34 -64.95
N SER A 64 -31.47 0.28 -66.04
CA SER A 64 -30.06 0.60 -66.24
C SER A 64 -29.50 1.50 -65.12
N GLU A 65 -30.27 2.53 -64.73
CA GLU A 65 -29.92 3.41 -63.61
C GLU A 65 -29.81 2.65 -62.29
N LEU A 66 -30.79 1.80 -61.97
CA LEU A 66 -30.77 0.98 -60.75
C LEU A 66 -29.60 0.00 -60.75
N ILE A 67 -29.24 -0.59 -61.89
CA ILE A 67 -28.07 -1.48 -61.99
C ILE A 67 -26.79 -0.71 -61.67
N VAL A 68 -26.65 0.54 -62.14
CA VAL A 68 -25.51 1.39 -61.79
C VAL A 68 -25.50 1.71 -60.31
N GLN A 69 -26.64 2.14 -59.75
CA GLN A 69 -26.78 2.44 -58.32
C GLN A 69 -26.47 1.23 -57.44
N ILE A 70 -26.92 0.03 -57.81
CA ILE A 70 -26.62 -1.21 -57.06
C ILE A 70 -25.11 -1.47 -57.03
N ARG A 71 -24.41 -1.28 -58.16
CA ARG A 71 -22.96 -1.47 -58.24
C ARG A 71 -22.20 -0.42 -57.43
N GLU A 72 -22.65 0.82 -57.47
CA GLU A 72 -22.08 1.91 -56.67
C GLU A 72 -22.25 1.62 -55.17
N LEU A 73 -23.46 1.23 -54.75
CA LEU A 73 -23.78 0.92 -53.35
C LEU A 73 -23.02 -0.30 -52.83
N ASP A 74 -22.80 -1.33 -53.67
CA ASP A 74 -21.93 -2.46 -53.30
C ASP A 74 -20.46 -2.02 -53.16
N GLY A 75 -20.00 -1.11 -54.02
CA GLY A 75 -18.68 -0.49 -53.90
C GLY A 75 -18.51 0.32 -52.60
N GLU A 76 -19.52 1.12 -52.25
CA GLU A 76 -19.55 1.86 -50.98
C GLU A 76 -19.57 0.93 -49.77
N ARG A 77 -20.40 -0.13 -49.80
CA ARG A 77 -20.45 -1.15 -48.75
C ARG A 77 -19.09 -1.82 -48.57
N GLN A 78 -18.47 -2.22 -49.67
CA GLN A 78 -17.15 -2.84 -49.65
C GLN A 78 -16.11 -1.87 -49.09
N SER A 79 -16.12 -0.61 -49.54
CA SER A 79 -15.23 0.44 -49.02
C SER A 79 -15.43 0.67 -47.52
N LEU A 80 -16.66 0.75 -47.04
CA LEU A 80 -16.96 0.93 -45.62
C LEU A 80 -16.41 -0.23 -44.78
N VAL A 81 -16.64 -1.46 -45.23
CA VAL A 81 -16.12 -2.66 -44.58
C VAL A 81 -14.59 -2.61 -44.57
N TYR A 82 -13.90 -2.38 -45.69
CA TYR A 82 -12.44 -2.34 -45.66
C TYR A 82 -11.87 -1.18 -44.84
N ASN A 83 -12.49 0.00 -44.92
CA ASN A 83 -12.02 1.19 -44.21
C ASN A 83 -12.25 1.08 -42.70
N HIS A 84 -13.37 0.54 -42.24
CA HIS A 84 -13.74 0.58 -40.81
C HIS A 84 -13.72 -0.79 -40.11
N HIS A 85 -13.61 -1.91 -40.82
CA HIS A 85 -13.57 -3.24 -40.19
C HIS A 85 -12.34 -3.39 -39.29
N HIS A 86 -11.18 -2.88 -39.71
CA HIS A 86 -9.98 -2.93 -38.88
C HIS A 86 -10.14 -2.12 -37.59
N GLU A 87 -10.88 -1.01 -37.61
CA GLU A 87 -11.20 -0.22 -36.42
C GLU A 87 -12.14 -0.98 -35.48
N LEU A 88 -13.17 -1.65 -36.03
CA LEU A 88 -14.07 -2.50 -35.24
C LEU A 88 -13.34 -3.66 -34.57
N VAL A 89 -12.41 -4.30 -35.29
CA VAL A 89 -11.55 -5.35 -34.74
C VAL A 89 -10.65 -4.78 -33.64
N ALA A 90 -9.98 -3.66 -33.89
CA ALA A 90 -9.11 -3.02 -32.90
C ALA A 90 -9.86 -2.55 -31.65
N ALA A 91 -11.09 -2.04 -31.81
CA ALA A 91 -11.96 -1.68 -30.70
C ALA A 91 -12.37 -2.91 -29.90
N SER A 92 -12.72 -4.01 -30.59
CA SER A 92 -13.06 -5.29 -29.96
C SER A 92 -11.87 -5.86 -29.16
N ASP A 93 -10.66 -5.79 -29.72
CA ASP A 93 -9.43 -6.20 -29.03
C ASP A 93 -9.14 -5.31 -27.81
N THR A 94 -9.39 -4.00 -27.93
CA THR A 94 -9.25 -3.06 -26.81
C THR A 94 -10.22 -3.40 -25.67
N ILE A 95 -11.50 -3.67 -26.00
CA ILE A 95 -12.51 -4.10 -25.00
C ILE A 95 -12.09 -5.42 -24.35
N ARG A 96 -11.60 -6.38 -25.14
CA ARG A 96 -11.09 -7.65 -24.62
C ARG A 96 -9.92 -7.45 -23.66
N ASN A 97 -8.95 -6.61 -24.03
CA ASN A 97 -7.79 -6.31 -23.19
C ASN A 97 -8.19 -5.56 -21.92
N MET A 98 -9.16 -4.64 -22.00
CA MET A 98 -9.73 -3.96 -20.84
C MET A 98 -10.41 -4.96 -19.89
N LYS A 99 -11.17 -5.92 -20.43
CA LYS A 99 -11.81 -6.97 -19.64
C LYS A 99 -10.78 -7.82 -18.89
N VAL A 100 -9.76 -8.31 -19.59
CA VAL A 100 -8.68 -9.12 -18.97
C VAL A 100 -7.96 -8.33 -17.88
N LYS A 101 -7.67 -7.04 -18.12
CA LYS A 101 -7.06 -6.18 -17.09
C LYS A 101 -7.97 -5.99 -15.89
N SER A 102 -9.28 -5.82 -16.09
CA SER A 102 -10.25 -5.73 -15.00
C SER A 102 -10.27 -7.01 -14.16
N GLU A 103 -10.36 -8.17 -14.80
CA GLU A 103 -10.34 -9.48 -14.12
C GLU A 103 -9.00 -9.72 -13.37
N SER A 104 -7.89 -9.19 -13.90
CA SER A 104 -6.59 -9.27 -13.21
C SER A 104 -6.47 -8.41 -11.96
N LEU A 105 -7.33 -7.39 -11.79
CA LEU A 105 -7.34 -6.53 -10.60
C LEU A 105 -8.10 -7.15 -9.44
N ASP A 106 -9.05 -8.06 -9.70
CA ASP A 106 -9.83 -8.76 -8.67
C ASP A 106 -8.97 -9.44 -7.59
N PRO A 107 -7.94 -10.26 -7.91
CA PRO A 107 -7.09 -10.88 -6.88
C PRO A 107 -6.30 -9.85 -6.06
N SER A 108 -5.92 -8.72 -6.66
CA SER A 108 -5.24 -7.63 -5.93
C SER A 108 -6.18 -6.96 -4.94
N LEU A 109 -7.45 -6.74 -5.33
CA LEU A 109 -8.48 -6.21 -4.44
C LEU A 109 -8.81 -7.20 -3.32
N ASP A 110 -8.86 -8.50 -3.60
CA ASP A 110 -9.12 -9.50 -2.57
C ASP A 110 -7.94 -9.63 -1.60
N SER A 111 -6.69 -9.54 -2.06
CA SER A 111 -5.53 -9.46 -1.19
C SER A 111 -5.56 -8.21 -0.30
N LEU A 112 -5.99 -7.07 -0.84
CA LEU A 112 -6.15 -5.83 -0.07
C LEU A 112 -7.28 -5.92 0.97
N LYS A 113 -8.39 -6.57 0.65
CA LYS A 113 -9.46 -6.84 1.62
C LYS A 113 -8.94 -7.74 2.74
N ALA A 114 -8.23 -8.81 2.41
CA ALA A 114 -7.66 -9.72 3.40
C ALA A 114 -6.68 -9.00 4.33
N SER A 115 -5.82 -8.11 3.81
CA SER A 115 -4.92 -7.32 4.66
C SER A 115 -5.67 -6.30 5.52
N PHE A 116 -6.78 -5.73 5.04
CA PHE A 116 -7.62 -4.87 5.85
C PHE A 116 -8.32 -5.63 6.97
N GLU A 117 -8.80 -6.86 6.70
CA GLU A 117 -9.35 -7.75 7.72
C GLU A 117 -8.30 -8.14 8.76
N THR A 118 -7.06 -8.45 8.35
CA THR A 118 -5.98 -8.73 9.32
C THR A 118 -5.63 -7.49 10.14
N MET A 119 -5.56 -6.30 9.54
CA MET A 119 -5.35 -5.06 10.28
C MET A 119 -6.50 -4.78 11.25
N SER A 120 -7.75 -4.98 10.83
CA SER A 120 -8.93 -4.78 11.68
C SER A 120 -8.97 -5.75 12.86
N THR A 121 -8.61 -7.02 12.64
CA THR A 121 -8.52 -8.02 13.73
C THR A 121 -7.37 -7.75 14.68
N LEU A 122 -6.21 -7.30 14.19
CA LEU A 122 -5.11 -6.87 15.04
C LEU A 122 -5.50 -5.62 15.85
N ALA A 123 -6.16 -4.65 15.24
CA ALA A 123 -6.65 -3.45 15.91
C ALA A 123 -7.66 -3.79 17.02
N SER A 124 -8.62 -4.68 16.76
CA SER A 124 -9.58 -5.11 17.78
C SER A 124 -8.92 -5.89 18.91
N ASN A 125 -7.93 -6.75 18.61
CA ASN A 125 -7.16 -7.44 19.64
C ASN A 125 -6.36 -6.46 20.51
N LEU A 126 -5.75 -5.43 19.92
CA LEU A 126 -5.07 -4.37 20.66
C LEU A 126 -6.06 -3.54 21.50
N GLU A 127 -7.28 -3.32 21.02
CA GLU A 127 -8.32 -2.62 21.78
C GLU A 127 -8.81 -3.44 22.98
N VAL A 128 -8.95 -4.76 22.83
CA VAL A 128 -9.22 -5.68 23.94
C VAL A 128 -8.08 -5.67 24.95
N LEU A 129 -6.82 -5.72 24.50
CA LEU A 129 -5.64 -5.62 25.37
C LEU A 129 -5.49 -4.24 26.02
N ARG A 130 -6.00 -3.17 25.40
CA ARG A 130 -6.07 -1.82 25.96
C ARG A 130 -7.25 -1.64 26.93
N ARG A 131 -8.27 -2.51 26.85
CA ARG A 131 -9.44 -2.54 27.75
C ARG A 131 -9.25 -3.41 29.01
N PRO A 132 -8.16 -3.24 29.78
CA PRO A 132 -8.24 -3.51 31.23
C PRO A 132 -7.93 -2.30 32.13
N ALA A 133 -7.76 -1.09 31.61
CA ALA A 133 -7.35 0.06 32.45
C ALA A 133 -8.47 0.99 32.97
N THR A 134 -9.71 0.89 32.49
CA THR A 134 -10.73 1.95 32.75
C THR A 134 -12.10 1.50 33.25
N GLU A 135 -12.39 0.20 33.41
CA GLU A 135 -13.72 -0.26 33.85
C GLU A 135 -13.77 -0.90 35.24
N HIS A 136 -12.69 -0.88 36.03
CA HIS A 136 -12.76 -1.26 37.46
C HIS A 136 -12.10 -0.22 38.38
N SER A 137 -12.90 0.77 38.79
CA SER A 137 -13.03 1.10 40.22
C SER A 137 -14.25 1.99 40.44
N PRO A 138 -15.08 1.62 41.42
CA PRO A 138 -14.98 2.35 42.67
C PRO A 138 -15.05 1.40 43.86
N ALA A 139 -13.94 0.73 44.21
CA ALA A 139 -13.75 0.09 45.52
C ALA A 139 -12.32 -0.49 45.69
N ALA A 140 -11.28 0.33 45.55
CA ALA A 140 -9.92 -0.04 45.96
C ALA A 140 -9.06 1.22 46.14
N GLU A 141 -9.40 2.00 47.15
CA GLU A 141 -8.40 2.85 47.81
C GLU A 141 -7.40 1.91 48.50
N LEU A 142 -6.09 2.21 48.42
CA LEU A 142 -4.94 1.59 49.13
C LEU A 142 -4.06 0.56 48.38
N SER A 143 -3.49 0.91 47.21
CA SER A 143 -2.24 0.28 46.71
C SER A 143 -1.64 1.03 45.51
N LYS A 144 -1.17 2.26 45.73
CA LYS A 144 -0.66 3.15 44.65
C LYS A 144 0.87 3.32 44.66
N ALA A 145 1.62 2.26 44.94
CA ALA A 145 3.08 2.33 45.05
C ALA A 145 3.88 1.41 44.10
N ASP A 146 3.26 0.48 43.37
CA ASP A 146 3.99 -0.53 42.58
C ASP A 146 3.44 -0.71 41.15
N SER A 147 2.86 0.33 40.56
CA SER A 147 2.42 0.27 39.16
C SER A 147 3.64 0.29 38.23
N VAL A 148 4.16 -0.90 37.93
CA VAL A 148 5.08 -1.15 36.82
C VAL A 148 4.40 -0.70 35.53
N ASP A 149 4.98 0.29 34.85
CA ASP A 149 4.51 0.76 33.54
C ASP A 149 5.19 -0.09 32.44
N PRO A 150 4.53 -1.14 31.91
CA PRO A 150 5.23 -2.18 31.16
C PRO A 150 5.83 -1.66 29.85
N LEU A 151 5.31 -0.57 29.29
CA LEU A 151 5.76 -0.03 28.01
C LEU A 151 7.00 0.87 28.14
N HIS A 152 7.16 1.58 29.26
CA HIS A 152 8.29 2.48 29.47
C HIS A 152 9.53 1.71 29.96
N ASP A 153 9.30 0.65 30.74
CA ASP A 153 10.38 -0.09 31.38
C ASP A 153 10.92 -1.26 30.51
N LEU A 154 10.22 -1.63 29.41
CA LEU A 154 10.68 -2.67 28.49
C LEU A 154 11.95 -2.29 27.70
N GLU A 155 11.99 -1.07 27.17
CA GLU A 155 13.13 -0.57 26.39
C GLU A 155 14.43 -0.58 27.20
N PRO A 156 14.47 -0.03 28.44
CA PRO A 156 15.68 -0.08 29.26
C PRO A 156 16.04 -1.50 29.70
N ILE A 157 15.07 -2.39 29.99
CA ILE A 157 15.36 -3.78 30.41
C ILE A 157 16.04 -4.58 29.30
N VAL A 158 15.56 -4.44 28.05
CA VAL A 158 16.11 -5.20 26.91
C VAL A 158 17.45 -4.65 26.43
N THR A 159 17.70 -3.35 26.62
CA THR A 159 18.96 -2.70 26.24
C THR A 159 20.01 -2.72 27.37
N LEU A 160 19.66 -3.20 28.56
CA LEU A 160 20.54 -3.23 29.73
C LEU A 160 21.82 -4.08 29.52
N PRO A 161 21.76 -5.32 28.99
CA PRO A 161 22.97 -6.13 28.82
C PRO A 161 24.00 -5.51 27.86
N THR A 162 23.52 -4.88 26.78
CA THR A 162 24.38 -4.25 25.77
C THR A 162 24.98 -2.96 26.28
N THR A 163 24.20 -2.12 26.96
CA THR A 163 24.69 -0.87 27.58
C THR A 163 25.72 -1.13 28.69
N LEU A 164 25.52 -2.14 29.54
CA LEU A 164 26.53 -2.54 30.54
C LEU A 164 27.82 -3.03 29.87
N SER A 165 27.71 -3.82 28.80
CA SER A 165 28.87 -4.31 28.05
C SER A 165 29.65 -3.16 27.41
N ASP A 166 28.97 -2.20 26.80
CA ASP A 166 29.60 -1.03 26.16
C ASP A 166 30.31 -0.10 27.15
N LEU A 167 29.76 0.05 28.36
CA LEU A 167 30.39 0.83 29.45
C LEU A 167 31.62 0.13 30.03
N ILE A 168 31.60 -1.19 30.14
CA ILE A 168 32.76 -1.99 30.60
C ILE A 168 33.86 -2.00 29.53
N GLU A 169 33.49 -2.08 28.25
CA GLU A 169 34.43 -2.04 27.12
C GLU A 169 34.91 -0.62 26.77
N CYS A 170 34.41 0.41 27.46
CA CYS A 170 34.71 1.83 27.20
C CYS A 170 34.46 2.25 25.73
N ARG A 171 33.47 1.64 25.06
CA ARG A 171 33.22 1.86 23.64
C ARG A 171 32.62 3.24 23.34
N HIS A 172 31.95 3.86 24.31
CA HIS A 172 31.23 5.13 24.15
C HIS A 172 32.07 6.39 24.44
N ASP A 173 33.17 6.27 25.20
CA ASP A 173 34.06 7.40 25.52
C ASP A 173 35.30 7.46 24.60
N ALA A 174 35.23 6.87 23.41
CA ALA A 174 36.24 7.07 22.35
C ALA A 174 36.07 8.44 21.66
N ALA A 175 35.64 9.46 22.40
CA ALA A 175 35.69 10.86 22.00
C ALA A 175 37.02 11.45 22.46
N GLU A 176 37.96 11.50 21.51
CA GLU A 176 39.12 12.39 21.44
C GLU A 176 40.20 12.33 22.55
N GLY A 177 41.31 11.65 22.24
CA GLY A 177 42.62 12.31 22.27
C GLY A 177 43.32 12.57 23.60
N ALA A 178 43.18 11.73 24.64
CA ALA A 178 44.01 11.82 25.85
C ALA A 178 44.70 10.50 26.21
N PRO A 179 45.99 10.49 26.60
CA PRO A 179 46.63 9.33 27.21
C PRO A 179 46.10 9.21 28.64
N ARG A 180 44.94 8.57 28.80
CA ARG A 180 44.43 8.15 30.10
C ARG A 180 44.95 6.76 30.38
N ASP A 181 45.39 6.53 31.60
CA ASP A 181 45.71 5.19 32.07
C ASP A 181 44.51 4.26 31.78
N GLU A 182 44.67 3.38 30.79
CA GLU A 182 43.68 2.38 30.39
C GLU A 182 43.00 1.64 31.57
N PRO A 183 43.69 1.32 32.70
CA PRO A 183 43.01 0.74 33.86
C PRO A 183 42.07 1.70 34.60
N GLU A 184 42.35 3.00 34.64
CA GLU A 184 41.49 4.00 35.32
C GLU A 184 40.21 4.26 34.53
N ALA A 185 40.31 4.31 33.19
CA ALA A 185 39.15 4.45 32.31
C ALA A 185 38.20 3.24 32.43
N LYS A 186 38.75 2.02 32.43
CA LYS A 186 37.96 0.79 32.65
C LYS A 186 37.33 0.74 34.05
N ARG A 187 38.04 1.24 35.07
CA ARG A 187 37.51 1.36 36.44
C ARG A 187 36.37 2.38 36.54
N ALA A 188 36.47 3.51 35.84
CA ALA A 188 35.40 4.50 35.76
C ALA A 188 34.19 3.98 34.97
N GLY A 189 34.41 3.24 33.87
CA GLY A 189 33.34 2.58 33.10
C GLY A 189 32.59 1.53 33.91
N LEU A 190 33.32 0.70 34.69
CA LEU A 190 32.70 -0.27 35.59
C LEU A 190 31.89 0.41 36.71
N ALA A 191 32.39 1.50 37.31
CA ALA A 191 31.65 2.23 38.33
C ALA A 191 30.33 2.81 37.79
N GLN A 192 30.32 3.30 36.54
CA GLN A 192 29.11 3.76 35.86
C GLN A 192 28.14 2.61 35.57
N ALA A 193 28.66 1.46 35.10
CA ALA A 193 27.86 0.26 34.87
C ALA A 193 27.22 -0.27 36.18
N GLU A 194 27.94 -0.26 37.29
CA GLU A 194 27.42 -0.64 38.62
C GLU A 194 26.34 0.34 39.11
N HIS A 195 26.50 1.64 38.85
CA HIS A 195 25.48 2.63 39.17
C HIS A 195 24.19 2.41 38.39
N LEU A 196 24.28 2.20 37.07
CA LEU A 196 23.12 1.89 36.24
C LEU A 196 22.45 0.58 36.64
N TRP A 197 23.22 -0.46 36.94
CA TRP A 197 22.69 -1.71 37.47
C TRP A 197 21.90 -1.49 38.76
N GLY A 198 22.41 -0.70 39.71
CA GLY A 198 21.70 -0.40 40.95
C GLY A 198 20.37 0.32 40.74
N THR A 199 20.24 1.15 39.70
CA THR A 199 18.95 1.79 39.36
C THR A 199 17.92 0.81 38.80
N MET A 200 18.37 -0.22 38.09
CA MET A 200 17.51 -1.15 37.35
C MET A 200 17.25 -2.48 38.07
N GLU A 201 18.09 -2.85 39.04
CA GLU A 201 17.92 -4.01 39.91
C GLU A 201 16.52 -4.09 40.58
N PRO A 202 15.99 -3.01 41.22
CA PRO A 202 14.66 -3.09 41.83
C PRO A 202 13.54 -3.26 40.80
N VAL A 203 13.70 -2.72 39.59
CA VAL A 203 12.73 -2.88 38.49
C VAL A 203 12.73 -4.33 38.01
N LEU A 204 13.91 -4.92 37.77
CA LEU A 204 14.04 -6.32 37.38
C LEU A 204 13.51 -7.28 38.46
N ALA A 205 13.67 -6.94 39.74
CA ALA A 205 13.11 -7.70 40.86
C ALA A 205 11.58 -7.67 40.85
N ALA A 206 10.98 -6.48 40.73
CA ALA A 206 9.52 -6.31 40.61
C ALA A 206 8.93 -7.09 39.42
N TRP A 207 9.63 -7.10 38.27
CA TRP A 207 9.22 -7.85 37.09
C TRP A 207 9.39 -9.37 37.24
N THR A 208 10.39 -9.79 38.00
CA THR A 208 10.62 -11.20 38.34
C THR A 208 9.53 -11.71 39.28
N ASP A 209 9.11 -10.90 40.25
CA ASP A 209 8.02 -11.20 41.17
C ASP A 209 6.65 -11.17 40.47
N ALA A 210 6.50 -10.33 39.43
CA ALA A 210 5.36 -10.35 38.52
C ALA A 210 5.34 -11.54 37.55
N GLY A 211 6.38 -12.39 37.53
CA GLY A 211 6.43 -13.62 36.74
C GLY A 211 6.69 -13.45 35.25
N VAL A 212 7.26 -12.32 34.83
CA VAL A 212 7.59 -12.07 33.41
C VAL A 212 8.72 -13.00 32.96
N ALA A 213 8.49 -13.78 31.90
CA ALA A 213 9.46 -14.72 31.35
C ALA A 213 10.69 -13.99 30.77
N GLY A 214 11.89 -14.56 30.93
CA GLY A 214 13.16 -14.02 30.41
C GLY A 214 13.85 -12.96 31.27
N VAL A 215 13.12 -12.23 32.12
CA VAL A 215 13.71 -11.18 32.99
C VAL A 215 14.76 -11.75 33.96
N ARG A 216 14.53 -12.96 34.46
CA ARG A 216 15.49 -13.67 35.33
C ARG A 216 16.81 -14.01 34.62
N GLU A 217 16.74 -14.31 33.33
CA GLU A 217 17.91 -14.64 32.50
C GLU A 217 18.72 -13.38 32.22
N ILE A 218 18.04 -12.29 31.83
CA ILE A 218 18.64 -10.96 31.63
C ILE A 218 19.33 -10.49 32.92
N ALA A 219 18.67 -10.61 34.07
CA ALA A 219 19.24 -10.26 35.36
C ALA A 219 20.43 -11.16 35.77
N ALA A 220 20.45 -12.42 35.35
CA ALA A 220 21.59 -13.30 35.57
C ALA A 220 22.79 -12.92 34.68
N GLU A 221 22.53 -12.63 33.41
CA GLU A 221 23.54 -12.21 32.42
C GLU A 221 24.24 -10.91 32.84
N CYS A 222 23.46 -9.90 33.24
CA CYS A 222 24.01 -8.62 33.68
C CYS A 222 24.88 -8.75 34.96
N ARG A 223 24.49 -9.63 35.89
CA ARG A 223 25.31 -9.97 37.06
C ARG A 223 26.61 -10.67 36.70
N THR A 224 26.61 -11.51 35.66
CA THR A 224 27.83 -12.16 35.16
C THR A 224 28.77 -11.14 34.51
N LEU A 225 28.24 -10.23 33.69
CA LEU A 225 29.01 -9.16 33.05
C LEU A 225 29.73 -8.25 34.07
N LEU A 226 29.03 -7.79 35.10
CA LEU A 226 29.64 -6.98 36.17
C LEU A 226 30.65 -7.76 37.02
N LYS A 227 30.44 -9.07 37.20
CA LYS A 227 31.40 -9.93 37.90
C LYS A 227 32.68 -10.11 37.09
N ASP A 228 32.57 -10.27 35.77
CA ASP A 228 33.72 -10.46 34.89
C ASP A 228 34.48 -9.14 34.65
N GLY A 229 33.78 -8.00 34.56
CA GLY A 229 34.41 -6.68 34.56
C GLY A 229 35.23 -6.42 35.84
N ARG A 230 34.71 -6.77 37.02
CA ARG A 230 35.45 -6.63 38.30
C ARG A 230 36.71 -7.48 38.33
N LYS A 231 36.65 -8.71 37.80
CA LYS A 231 37.83 -9.59 37.70
C LYS A 231 38.87 -9.02 36.74
N ALA A 232 38.45 -8.48 35.59
CA ALA A 232 39.34 -7.91 34.59
C ALA A 232 40.13 -6.70 35.12
N ILE A 233 39.53 -5.90 36.01
CA ILE A 233 40.21 -4.76 36.68
C ILE A 233 41.09 -5.23 37.85
N GLY A 234 40.70 -6.31 38.53
CA GLY A 234 41.40 -6.86 39.70
C GLY A 234 42.61 -7.74 39.38
N THR A 235 42.75 -8.24 38.16
CA THR A 235 43.95 -8.98 37.72
C THR A 235 45.02 -8.00 37.25
N PRO A 236 46.13 -7.79 37.99
CA PRO A 236 47.26 -7.07 37.44
C PRO A 236 47.78 -7.84 36.23
N THR A 237 47.97 -7.15 35.11
CA THR A 237 48.61 -7.66 33.90
C THR A 237 49.95 -8.30 34.27
N ALA A 238 49.96 -9.63 34.43
CA ALA A 238 51.20 -10.39 34.53
C ALA A 238 51.93 -10.21 33.20
N VAL A 239 52.97 -9.39 33.24
CA VAL A 239 53.90 -9.09 32.16
C VAL A 239 54.33 -10.40 31.50
N ARG A 240 53.86 -10.62 30.28
CA ARG A 240 54.33 -11.68 29.39
C ARG A 240 55.47 -11.11 28.55
N THR A 241 56.65 -10.97 29.17
CA THR A 241 57.91 -10.76 28.46
C THR A 241 58.50 -12.12 28.10
N THR A 242 58.59 -12.34 26.78
CA THR A 242 59.50 -13.24 26.04
C THR A 242 59.59 -14.70 26.46
#